data_AF-A0A7Y3LLM6-F1
#
_entry.id   AF-A0A7Y3LLM6-F1
#
_cell.length_a   1.000
_cell.length_b   1.000
_cell.length_c   1.000
_cell.angle_alpha   90.00
_cell.angle_beta   90.00
_cell.angle_gamma   90.00
#
_symmetry.space_group_name_H-M   'P 1'
#
loop_
_entity.id
_entity.type
_entity.pdbx_description
1 polymer ?
#
loop_
_entity_poly.entity_id
_entity_poly.type
_entity_poly.pdbx_seq_one_letter_code
_entity_poly.pdbx_strand_id
1 'polypeptide(L)'
;MENMSLDDIKNFATVKKWSENLIEQWGDVPDLDKRIGALVDFVNYVERDPDKIVEECLRQSDEGMRIKLKARREIIAEIAEFEKEHGGRRAGNHVRSFLIHNGIAMSPSVEAGV
;
A
#
# COMPACT_ATOMS: atom_id res chain seq x y z
N MET A 1 12.02 0.74 15.85
CA MET A 1 11.22 -0.43 15.46
C MET A 1 12.20 -1.48 14.92
N GLU A 2 12.01 -2.78 15.14
CA GLU A 2 12.81 -3.77 14.38
C GLU A 2 12.46 -3.62 12.89
N ASN A 3 13.47 -3.73 12.01
CA ASN A 3 13.23 -3.71 10.57
C ASN A 3 12.36 -4.92 10.20
N MET A 4 11.26 -4.66 9.51
CA MET A 4 10.36 -5.69 9.01
C MET A 4 11.06 -6.53 7.95
N SER A 5 10.95 -7.85 8.04
CA SER A 5 11.47 -8.78 7.03
C SER A 5 10.40 -9.20 6.03
N LEU A 6 10.83 -9.86 4.94
CA LEU A 6 9.94 -10.41 3.92
C LEU A 6 8.99 -11.49 4.48
N ASP A 7 9.46 -12.30 5.43
CA ASP A 7 8.65 -13.36 6.03
C ASP A 7 7.66 -12.80 7.05
N ASP A 8 8.06 -11.76 7.80
CA ASP A 8 7.19 -11.09 8.76
C ASP A 8 6.03 -10.37 8.06
N ILE A 9 6.32 -9.61 6.99
CA ILE A 9 5.30 -8.81 6.32
C ILE A 9 4.19 -9.67 5.69
N LYS A 10 4.52 -10.90 5.27
CA LYS A 10 3.56 -11.85 4.70
C LYS A 10 2.49 -12.31 5.71
N ASN A 11 2.71 -12.09 7.01
CA ASN A 11 1.76 -12.50 8.05
C ASN A 11 0.61 -11.51 8.27
N PHE A 12 0.75 -10.26 7.82
CA PHE A 12 -0.26 -9.22 7.95
C PHE A 12 -1.49 -9.47 7.08
N ALA A 13 -2.67 -9.14 7.62
CA ALA A 13 -3.93 -9.50 6.99
C ALA A 13 -4.11 -8.79 5.63
N THR A 14 -3.74 -7.51 5.57
CA THR A 14 -3.83 -6.70 4.34
C THR A 14 -2.86 -7.16 3.26
N VAL A 15 -1.72 -7.74 3.64
CA VAL A 15 -0.70 -8.26 2.72
C VAL A 15 -1.14 -9.61 2.16
N LYS A 16 -1.65 -10.52 3.01
CA LYS A 16 -2.26 -11.78 2.57
C LYS A 16 -3.37 -11.53 1.57
N LYS A 17 -4.32 -10.67 1.94
CA LYS A 17 -5.41 -10.25 1.05
C LYS A 17 -4.88 -9.73 -0.28
N TRP A 18 -3.86 -8.86 -0.28
CA TRP A 18 -3.29 -8.35 -1.52
C TRP A 18 -2.67 -9.45 -2.38
N SER A 19 -1.84 -10.31 -1.80
CA SER A 19 -1.20 -11.42 -2.52
C SER A 19 -2.21 -12.42 -3.08
N GLU A 20 -3.26 -12.77 -2.32
CA GLU A 20 -4.34 -13.64 -2.75
C GLU A 20 -5.11 -13.02 -3.93
N ASN A 21 -5.47 -11.74 -3.84
CA ASN A 21 -6.14 -11.04 -4.94
C ASN A 21 -5.27 -10.96 -6.21
N LEU A 22 -3.94 -10.81 -6.06
CA LEU A 22 -3.03 -10.82 -7.21
C LEU A 22 -3.00 -12.21 -7.87
N ILE A 23 -2.92 -13.28 -7.08
CA ILE A 23 -2.94 -14.65 -7.58
C ILE A 23 -4.28 -14.98 -8.23
N GLU A 24 -5.39 -14.55 -7.65
CA GLU A 24 -6.73 -14.76 -8.21
C GLU A 24 -6.91 -14.08 -9.57
N GLN A 25 -6.39 -12.86 -9.73
CA GLN A 25 -6.53 -12.09 -10.97
C GLN A 25 -5.59 -12.55 -12.09
N TRP A 26 -4.38 -12.96 -11.75
CA TRP A 26 -3.30 -13.16 -12.72
C TRP A 26 -2.78 -14.61 -12.78
N GLY A 27 -3.23 -15.47 -11.87
CA GLY A 27 -2.70 -16.82 -11.71
C GLY A 27 -1.31 -16.80 -11.06
N ASP A 28 -0.32 -17.36 -11.74
CA ASP A 28 1.06 -17.33 -11.25
C ASP A 28 1.64 -15.91 -11.35
N VAL A 29 2.15 -15.39 -10.23
CA VAL A 29 2.76 -14.07 -10.13
C VAL A 29 4.26 -14.26 -9.85
N PRO A 30 5.08 -14.49 -10.88
CA PRO A 30 6.49 -14.90 -10.73
C PRO A 30 7.37 -13.84 -10.05
N ASP A 31 6.89 -12.61 -9.89
CA ASP A 31 7.59 -11.53 -9.20
C ASP A 31 6.96 -11.13 -7.85
N LEU A 32 6.08 -11.96 -7.27
CA LEU A 32 5.35 -11.64 -6.03
C LEU A 32 6.29 -11.25 -4.88
N ASP A 33 7.36 -12.02 -4.64
CA ASP A 33 8.33 -11.69 -3.58
C ASP A 33 9.04 -10.36 -3.82
N LYS A 34 9.27 -9.96 -5.08
CA LYS A 34 9.85 -8.64 -5.39
C LYS A 34 8.85 -7.52 -5.11
N ARG A 35 7.56 -7.75 -5.37
CA ARG A 35 6.49 -6.79 -5.05
C ARG A 35 6.36 -6.61 -3.55
N ILE A 36 6.38 -7.72 -2.81
CA ILE A 36 6.35 -7.72 -1.34
C ILE A 36 7.62 -7.07 -0.79
N GLY A 37 8.80 -7.32 -1.38
CA GLY A 37 10.05 -6.65 -1.00
C GLY A 37 9.96 -5.12 -1.12
N ALA A 38 9.37 -4.60 -2.20
CA ALA A 38 9.14 -3.16 -2.32
C ALA A 38 8.19 -2.61 -1.24
N LEU A 39 7.22 -3.42 -0.78
CA LEU A 39 6.37 -3.06 0.35
C LEU A 39 7.16 -3.07 1.67
N VAL A 40 8.04 -4.05 1.89
CA VAL A 40 8.96 -4.10 3.05
C VAL A 40 9.79 -2.82 3.14
N ASP A 41 10.41 -2.42 2.03
CA ASP A 41 11.22 -1.21 1.98
C ASP A 41 10.39 0.03 2.35
N PHE A 42 9.15 0.10 1.84
CA PHE A 42 8.25 1.21 2.13
C PHE A 42 7.80 1.24 3.60
N VAL A 43 7.36 0.12 4.18
CA VAL A 43 6.88 0.08 5.58
C VAL A 43 8.00 0.39 6.57
N ASN A 44 9.23 -0.03 6.26
CA ASN A 44 10.41 0.33 7.04
C ASN A 44 10.75 1.81 6.87
N TYR A 45 10.67 2.35 5.65
CA TYR A 45 10.90 3.78 5.38
C TYR A 45 9.93 4.69 6.17
N VAL A 46 8.64 4.34 6.21
CA VAL A 46 7.63 5.13 6.92
C VAL A 46 7.41 4.71 8.38
N GLU A 47 8.19 3.75 8.87
CA GLU A 47 8.13 3.17 10.22
C GLU A 47 6.70 2.79 10.67
N ARG A 48 5.91 2.18 9.78
CA ARG A 48 4.53 1.74 10.06
C ARG A 48 4.25 0.39 9.45
N ASP A 49 3.57 -0.47 10.21
CA ASP A 49 3.12 -1.76 9.73
C ASP A 49 2.01 -1.61 8.65
N PRO A 50 1.88 -2.59 7.73
CA PRO A 50 0.98 -2.48 6.59
C PRO A 50 -0.51 -2.45 6.97
N ASP A 51 -0.90 -3.13 8.05
CA ASP A 51 -2.30 -3.13 8.50
C ASP A 51 -2.69 -1.74 9.05
N LYS A 52 -1.81 -1.11 9.82
CA LYS A 52 -1.99 0.24 10.34
C LYS A 52 -2.06 1.30 9.24
N ILE A 53 -1.22 1.19 8.20
CA ILE A 53 -1.30 2.08 7.03
C ILE A 53 -2.70 2.05 6.41
N VAL A 54 -3.28 0.85 6.27
CA VAL A 54 -4.62 0.68 5.71
C VAL A 54 -5.69 1.22 6.66
N GLU A 55 -5.59 0.93 7.95
CA GLU A 55 -6.51 1.41 8.98
C GLU A 55 -6.53 2.94 9.07
N GLU A 56 -5.37 3.58 9.02
CA GLU A 56 -5.24 5.04 9.04
C GLU A 56 -5.98 5.68 7.85
N CYS A 57 -5.95 5.03 6.69
CA CYS A 57 -6.60 5.51 5.48
C CYS A 57 -8.11 5.30 5.43
N LEU A 58 -8.69 4.46 6.29
CA LEU A 58 -10.11 4.09 6.21
C LEU A 58 -10.87 4.44 7.50
N ARG A 59 -12.17 4.68 7.38
CA ARG A 59 -13.10 4.85 8.51
C ARG A 59 -14.45 4.23 8.21
N GLN A 60 -15.10 3.68 9.22
CA GLN A 60 -16.51 3.30 9.13
C GLN A 60 -17.39 4.56 9.10
N SER A 61 -18.42 4.55 8.25
CA SER A 61 -19.52 5.52 8.24
C SER A 61 -20.86 4.79 8.11
N ASP A 62 -21.97 5.53 8.23
CA ASP A 62 -23.33 4.99 8.07
C ASP A 62 -23.56 4.38 6.67
N GLU A 63 -22.85 4.89 5.66
CA GLU A 63 -22.91 4.41 4.28
C GLU A 63 -21.80 3.39 3.95
N GLY A 64 -21.17 2.80 4.97
CA GLY A 64 -20.08 1.82 4.82
C GLY A 64 -18.68 2.41 4.98
N MET A 65 -17.66 1.68 4.52
CA MET A 65 -16.26 2.08 4.67
C MET A 65 -15.91 3.26 3.76
N ARG A 66 -15.28 4.29 4.30
CA ARG A 66 -14.89 5.51 3.60
C ARG A 66 -13.41 5.81 3.76
N ILE A 67 -12.82 6.39 2.72
CA ILE A 67 -11.42 6.83 2.72
C ILE A 67 -11.29 8.14 3.50
N LYS A 68 -10.31 8.21 4.41
CA LYS A 68 -9.86 9.47 5.03
C LYS A 68 -8.97 10.22 4.04
N LEU A 69 -9.51 11.26 3.41
CA LEU A 69 -8.82 12.00 2.35
C LEU A 69 -7.48 12.61 2.78
N LYS A 70 -7.36 13.06 4.04
CA LYS A 70 -6.11 13.61 4.58
C LYS A 70 -5.03 12.52 4.67
N ALA A 71 -5.30 11.42 5.36
CA ALA A 71 -4.37 10.29 5.49
C ALA A 71 -3.96 9.72 4.14
N ARG A 72 -4.90 9.61 3.19
CA ARG A 72 -4.60 9.20 1.82
C ARG A 72 -3.62 10.15 1.11
N ARG A 73 -3.78 11.47 1.27
CA ARG A 73 -2.87 12.45 0.67
C ARG A 73 -1.46 12.36 1.26
N GLU A 74 -1.37 12.13 2.57
CA GLU A 74 -0.11 11.91 3.27
C GLU A 74 0.61 10.68 2.72
N ILE A 75 -0.09 9.54 2.61
CA ILE A 75 0.47 8.31 2.01
C ILE A 75 0.91 8.52 0.55
N ILE A 76 0.15 9.27 -0.26
CA ILE A 76 0.56 9.60 -1.64
C ILE A 76 1.88 10.39 -1.65
N ALA A 77 2.03 11.35 -0.74
CA ALA A 77 3.24 12.16 -0.63
C ALA A 77 4.43 11.30 -0.18
N GLU A 78 4.24 10.42 0.79
CA GLU A 78 5.29 9.51 1.27
C GLU A 78 5.74 8.53 0.20
N ILE A 79 4.82 8.00 -0.62
CA ILE A 79 5.19 7.18 -1.79
C ILE A 79 6.00 8.00 -2.79
N ALA A 80 5.64 9.26 -3.01
CA ALA A 80 6.36 10.13 -3.92
C ALA A 80 7.80 10.43 -3.44
N GLU A 81 8.01 10.60 -2.14
CA GLU A 81 9.36 10.74 -1.56
C GLU A 81 10.12 9.40 -1.60
N PHE A 82 9.47 8.30 -1.21
CA PHE A 82 10.05 6.95 -1.30
C PHE A 82 10.51 6.61 -2.72
N GLU A 83 9.76 6.99 -3.75
CA GLU A 83 10.16 6.80 -5.15
C GLU A 83 11.46 7.53 -5.50
N LYS A 84 11.74 8.69 -4.90
CA LYS A 84 12.98 9.43 -5.14
C LYS A 84 14.18 8.78 -4.46
N GLU A 85 13.99 8.23 -3.27
CA GLU A 85 15.07 7.74 -2.42
C GLU A 85 15.40 6.25 -2.64
N HIS A 86 14.41 5.40 -2.93
CA HIS A 86 14.53 3.94 -2.90
C HIS A 86 14.40 3.23 -4.26
N GLY A 87 14.63 3.95 -5.37
CA GLY A 87 14.84 3.29 -6.67
C GLY A 87 13.69 3.39 -7.68
N GLY A 88 12.81 4.38 -7.52
CA GLY A 88 11.97 4.86 -8.62
C GLY A 88 10.55 4.30 -8.70
N ARG A 89 9.86 4.72 -9.75
CA ARG A 89 8.39 4.54 -9.92
C ARG A 89 7.91 3.09 -9.84
N ARG A 90 8.77 2.10 -10.13
CA ARG A 90 8.39 0.68 -10.07
C ARG A 90 8.10 0.25 -8.63
N ALA A 91 8.95 0.60 -7.67
CA ALA A 91 8.74 0.27 -6.27
C ALA A 91 7.46 0.96 -5.75
N GLY A 92 7.29 2.25 -6.05
CA GLY A 92 6.07 2.98 -5.71
C GLY A 92 4.80 2.38 -6.33
N ASN A 93 4.86 1.82 -7.54
CA ASN A 93 3.72 1.13 -8.15
C ASN A 93 3.31 -0.15 -7.41
N HIS A 94 4.25 -0.89 -6.85
CA HIS A 94 3.94 -2.05 -6.01
C HIS A 94 3.22 -1.63 -4.72
N VAL A 95 3.69 -0.55 -4.08
CA VAL A 95 3.02 0.03 -2.90
C VAL A 95 1.61 0.53 -3.24
N ARG A 96 1.43 1.21 -4.39
CA ARG A 96 0.10 1.64 -4.84
C ARG A 96 -0.83 0.47 -5.13
N SER A 97 -0.32 -0.61 -5.74
CA SER A 97 -1.10 -1.84 -5.95
C SER A 97 -1.58 -2.42 -4.63
N PHE A 98 -0.72 -2.52 -3.62
CA PHE A 98 -1.09 -2.96 -2.27
C PHE A 98 -2.25 -2.13 -1.70
N LEU A 99 -2.18 -0.81 -1.78
CA LEU A 99 -3.22 0.10 -1.28
C LEU A 99 -4.55 -0.05 -2.03
N ILE A 100 -4.51 -0.16 -3.37
CA ILE A 100 -5.69 -0.32 -4.22
C ILE A 100 -6.44 -1.60 -3.88
N HIS A 101 -5.74 -2.73 -3.74
CA HIS A 101 -6.37 -4.01 -3.38
C HIS A 101 -6.91 -4.02 -1.94
N ASN A 102 -6.45 -3.09 -1.10
CA ASN A 102 -6.98 -2.86 0.24
C ASN A 102 -8.06 -1.75 0.29
N GLY A 103 -8.57 -1.31 -0.85
CA GLY A 103 -9.71 -0.38 -0.93
C GLY A 103 -9.33 1.10 -0.86
N ILE A 104 -8.05 1.42 -0.97
CA ILE A 104 -7.55 2.80 -0.97
C ILE A 104 -7.19 3.16 -2.40
N ALA A 105 -8.10 3.86 -3.09
CA ALA A 105 -7.89 4.26 -4.48
C ALA A 105 -6.67 5.20 -4.60
N MET A 106 -5.67 4.87 -5.42
CA MET A 106 -4.42 5.65 -5.55
C MET A 106 -4.33 6.50 -6.84
N SER A 107 -5.46 6.76 -7.50
CA SER A 107 -5.50 7.72 -8.60
C SER A 107 -5.00 9.10 -8.15
N PRO A 108 -4.35 9.89 -9.02
CA PRO A 108 -4.18 11.31 -8.73
C PRO A 108 -5.55 11.86 -8.35
N SER A 109 -5.64 12.58 -7.24
CA SER A 109 -6.90 13.25 -6.90
C SER A 109 -7.27 14.08 -8.12
N VAL A 110 -8.41 13.81 -8.75
CA VAL A 110 -9.04 14.80 -9.61
C VAL A 110 -9.31 15.93 -8.64
N GLU A 111 -8.55 17.03 -8.72
CA GLU A 111 -8.96 18.27 -8.07
C GLU A 111 -10.41 18.44 -8.49
N ALA A 112 -11.33 18.46 -7.52
CA ALA A 112 -12.72 18.75 -7.81
C ALA A 112 -12.70 20.08 -8.54
N GLY A 113 -12.87 20.01 -9.86
CA GLY A 113 -12.92 21.17 -10.73
C GLY A 113 -14.01 22.07 -10.19
N VAL A 114 -13.61 23.31 -9.92
CA VAL A 114 -14.50 24.42 -9.64
C VAL A 114 -15.49 24.59 -10.78
#